data_AF-A0A8X6NE06-F1
#
_entry.id   AF-A0A8X6NE06-F1
#
_cell.length_a   1.000
_cell.length_b   1.000
_cell.length_c   1.000
_cell.angle_alpha   90.00
_cell.angle_beta   90.00
_cell.angle_gamma   90.00
#
_symmetry.space_group_name_H-M   'P 1'
#
loop_
_entity.id
_entity.type
_entity.pdbx_description
1 polymer ?
#
loop_
_entity_poly.entity_id
_entity_poly.type
_entity_poly.pdbx_seq_one_letter_code
_entity_poly.pdbx_strand_id
1 'polypeptide(L)'
;MDSEHSITELPDLVLYKICSFINCPFDLLHFGNTCSRIRKISSSSSLWWSVALRWFKGLWMFMEDGSSEENARNWVLEILRLYYKRPIRTKLECIFLNGEIWRRVDNPKFRFLVNMIRMAYSIDKEEHPAVLYEEWLYDIGMYTRLEPSIDFKAPTLELSEDMINQLSMLGQASERDLRRRKQPYKSLRYYINRIETSEKSCMTNLFPNSPCGSICPLLMSPFMEASVNETSGIQGLAMCLSVVFEQHLQKYYKACSLSLPRIWEIVKVFSAVFVSETLDILSTLSLQTLSLKLAVLKVVDENLYDFKQLQFILDHFGLNINSKCIIHDLAVFLRKYEGIDFAVDEIRSFFRNAINEEAHKILFPSGSSSDFVTRINLTDSDLIGGDNSRQEMSAAAFASSYGVLVTWHLIGRMRY
;
A
#
# COMPACT_ATOMS: atom_id res chain seq x y z
N MET A 1 -32.80 -30.50 -15.66
CA MET A 1 -31.55 -31.26 -15.42
C MET A 1 -30.44 -30.27 -15.69
N ASP A 2 -29.93 -29.63 -14.65
CA ASP A 2 -28.75 -28.79 -14.81
C ASP A 2 -27.59 -29.73 -15.08
N SER A 3 -26.93 -29.55 -16.23
CA SER A 3 -25.71 -30.28 -16.54
C SER A 3 -24.65 -29.90 -15.51
N GLU A 4 -24.38 -30.77 -14.54
CA GLU A 4 -23.33 -30.62 -13.54
C GLU A 4 -21.96 -30.81 -14.21
N HIS A 5 -21.53 -29.85 -15.00
CA HIS A 5 -20.15 -29.81 -15.49
C HIS A 5 -19.25 -29.26 -14.38
N SER A 6 -18.36 -30.12 -13.87
CA SER A 6 -17.41 -29.71 -12.84
C SER A 6 -16.20 -29.02 -13.45
N ILE A 7 -15.69 -27.99 -12.79
CA ILE A 7 -14.42 -27.33 -13.17
C ILE A 7 -13.27 -28.34 -13.24
N THR A 8 -13.32 -29.41 -12.45
CA THR A 8 -12.29 -30.46 -12.43
C THR A 8 -12.30 -31.35 -13.67
N GLU A 9 -13.30 -31.25 -14.53
CA GLU A 9 -13.40 -32.01 -15.80
C GLU A 9 -12.78 -31.26 -16.97
N LEU A 10 -12.50 -29.97 -16.81
CA LEU A 10 -11.90 -29.15 -17.86
C LEU A 10 -10.48 -29.65 -18.21
N PRO A 11 -10.04 -29.51 -19.48
CA PRO A 11 -8.67 -29.81 -19.88
C PRO A 11 -7.64 -28.95 -19.13
N ASP A 12 -6.44 -29.49 -18.90
CA ASP A 12 -5.37 -28.79 -18.16
C ASP A 12 -5.01 -27.43 -18.78
N LEU A 13 -5.05 -27.33 -20.12
CA LEU A 13 -4.80 -26.06 -20.82
C LEU A 13 -5.87 -25.01 -20.51
N VAL A 14 -7.14 -25.42 -20.39
CA VAL A 14 -8.25 -24.53 -20.04
C VAL A 14 -8.11 -24.09 -18.58
N LEU A 15 -7.80 -25.03 -17.68
CA LEU A 15 -7.53 -24.73 -16.27
C LEU A 15 -6.34 -23.78 -16.10
N TYR A 16 -5.25 -23.99 -16.85
CA TYR A 16 -4.11 -23.09 -16.86
C TYR A 16 -4.51 -21.69 -17.32
N LYS A 17 -5.33 -21.59 -18.38
CA LYS A 17 -5.84 -20.31 -18.86
C LYS A 17 -6.72 -19.61 -17.82
N ILE A 18 -7.57 -20.35 -17.10
CA ILE A 18 -8.35 -19.82 -15.96
C ILE A 18 -7.40 -19.28 -14.90
N CYS A 19 -6.39 -20.06 -14.47
CA CYS A 19 -5.38 -19.61 -13.52
C CYS A 19 -4.63 -18.35 -13.97
N SER A 20 -4.39 -18.19 -15.28
CA SER A 20 -3.72 -16.99 -15.82
C SER A 20 -4.53 -15.71 -15.70
N PHE A 21 -5.86 -15.80 -15.52
CA PHE A 21 -6.71 -14.65 -15.21
C PHE A 21 -6.74 -14.32 -13.70
N ILE A 22 -6.28 -15.23 -12.84
CA ILE A 22 -6.21 -15.01 -11.40
C ILE A 22 -4.93 -14.23 -11.08
N ASN A 23 -5.09 -12.91 -11.05
CA ASN A 23 -3.99 -11.97 -10.90
C ASN A 23 -3.57 -11.71 -9.45
N CYS A 24 -4.31 -12.22 -8.46
CA CYS A 24 -4.03 -12.05 -7.04
C CYS A 24 -3.30 -13.30 -6.51
N PRO A 25 -2.14 -13.18 -5.85
CA PRO A 25 -1.38 -14.34 -5.36
C PRO A 25 -2.16 -15.14 -4.32
N PHE A 26 -2.96 -14.47 -3.48
CA PHE A 26 -3.79 -15.12 -2.47
C PHE A 26 -4.89 -15.94 -3.13
N ASP A 27 -5.58 -15.38 -4.13
CA ASP A 27 -6.66 -16.07 -4.84
C ASP A 27 -6.11 -17.25 -5.66
N LEU A 28 -4.94 -17.09 -6.30
CA LEU A 28 -4.27 -18.17 -7.04
C LEU A 28 -3.83 -19.31 -6.11
N LEU A 29 -3.33 -18.97 -4.91
CA LEU A 29 -2.98 -19.94 -3.88
C LEU A 29 -4.22 -20.68 -3.38
N HIS A 30 -5.29 -19.96 -3.03
CA HIS A 30 -6.53 -20.55 -2.54
C HIS A 30 -7.17 -21.44 -3.59
N PHE A 31 -7.24 -20.98 -4.85
CA PHE A 31 -7.71 -21.80 -5.97
C PHE A 31 -6.86 -23.05 -6.15
N GLY A 32 -5.53 -22.92 -6.08
CA GLY A 32 -4.58 -24.04 -6.08
C GLY A 32 -4.83 -25.07 -4.98
N ASN A 33 -5.23 -24.63 -3.80
CA ASN A 33 -5.43 -25.50 -2.64
C ASN A 33 -6.77 -26.26 -2.65
N THR A 34 -7.64 -26.04 -3.64
CA THR A 34 -8.93 -26.73 -3.75
C THR A 34 -8.78 -28.22 -4.05
N CYS A 35 -7.86 -28.61 -4.94
CA CYS A 35 -7.58 -30.02 -5.24
C CYS A 35 -6.16 -30.22 -5.80
N SER A 36 -5.68 -31.46 -5.77
CA SER A 36 -4.31 -31.81 -6.19
C SER A 36 -4.01 -31.52 -7.66
N ARG A 37 -4.99 -31.69 -8.55
CA ARG A 37 -4.85 -31.39 -9.99
C ARG A 37 -4.69 -29.90 -10.23
N ILE A 38 -5.58 -29.08 -9.66
CA ILE A 38 -5.51 -27.62 -9.78
C ILE A 38 -4.22 -27.10 -9.14
N ARG A 39 -3.79 -27.66 -8.00
CA ARG A 39 -2.50 -27.32 -7.38
C ARG A 39 -1.32 -27.49 -8.32
N LYS A 40 -1.25 -28.59 -9.08
CA LYS A 40 -0.16 -28.83 -10.03
C LYS A 40 -0.14 -27.76 -11.12
N ILE A 41 -1.31 -27.41 -11.66
CA ILE A 41 -1.46 -26.42 -12.73
C ILE A 41 -1.14 -25.01 -12.23
N SER A 42 -1.72 -24.61 -11.09
CA SER A 42 -1.53 -23.28 -10.51
C SER A 42 -0.12 -23.09 -9.96
N SER A 43 0.68 -24.15 -9.78
CA SER A 43 2.09 -24.06 -9.37
C SER A 43 3.06 -23.78 -10.53
N SER A 44 2.56 -23.60 -11.75
CA SER A 44 3.41 -23.23 -12.90
C SER A 44 4.17 -21.94 -12.65
N SER A 45 5.50 -21.97 -12.83
CA SER A 45 6.38 -20.81 -12.63
C SER A 45 5.90 -19.57 -13.38
N SER A 46 5.46 -19.73 -14.63
CA SER A 46 4.94 -18.65 -15.48
C SER A 46 3.78 -17.85 -14.88
N LEU A 47 2.90 -18.51 -14.12
CA LEU A 47 1.77 -17.84 -13.46
C LEU A 47 2.27 -16.96 -12.32
N TRP A 48 3.16 -17.49 -11.48
CA TRP A 48 3.74 -16.77 -10.35
C TRP A 48 4.65 -15.63 -10.78
N TRP A 49 5.31 -15.78 -11.93
CA TRP A 49 6.01 -14.70 -12.59
C TRP A 49 5.10 -13.54 -12.96
N SER A 50 3.99 -13.82 -13.65
CA SER A 50 3.01 -12.79 -14.00
C SER A 50 2.43 -12.09 -12.76
N VAL A 51 2.20 -12.85 -11.68
CA VAL A 51 1.74 -12.30 -10.41
C VAL A 51 2.79 -11.41 -9.76
N ALA A 52 4.06 -11.85 -9.71
CA ALA A 52 5.16 -11.10 -9.11
C ALA A 52 5.39 -9.75 -9.82
N LEU A 53 5.46 -9.78 -11.16
CA LEU A 53 5.61 -8.58 -11.99
C LEU A 53 4.48 -7.57 -11.76
N ARG A 54 3.24 -8.06 -11.60
CA ARG A 54 2.11 -7.19 -11.33
C ARG A 54 2.14 -6.59 -9.91
N TRP A 55 2.41 -7.41 -8.90
CA TRP A 55 2.27 -7.02 -7.49
C TRP A 55 3.49 -6.30 -6.91
N PHE A 56 4.66 -6.47 -7.51
CA PHE A 56 5.90 -5.80 -7.10
C PHE A 56 6.35 -4.71 -8.07
N LYS A 57 5.50 -4.37 -9.05
CA LYS A 57 5.75 -3.36 -10.07
C LYS A 57 6.28 -2.06 -9.45
N GLY A 58 7.49 -1.68 -9.84
CA GLY A 58 8.16 -0.46 -9.37
C GLY A 58 8.66 -0.49 -7.92
N LEU A 59 8.43 -1.57 -7.17
CA LEU A 59 8.85 -1.72 -5.76
C LEU A 59 10.04 -2.65 -5.57
N TRP A 60 10.52 -3.31 -6.63
CA TRP A 60 11.59 -4.31 -6.59
C TRP A 60 12.81 -3.91 -5.78
N MET A 61 13.33 -2.70 -5.99
CA MET A 61 14.54 -2.22 -5.32
C MET A 61 14.36 -1.92 -3.82
N PHE A 62 13.12 -1.76 -3.35
CA PHE A 62 12.77 -1.41 -1.97
C PHE A 62 12.36 -2.62 -1.13
N MET A 63 12.15 -3.78 -1.78
CA MET A 63 11.87 -5.01 -1.05
C MET A 63 13.10 -5.43 -0.22
N GLU A 64 12.82 -5.93 0.98
CA GLU A 64 13.78 -6.56 1.88
C GLU A 64 14.48 -7.72 1.17
N ASP A 65 15.66 -8.10 1.68
CA ASP A 65 16.46 -9.15 1.06
C ASP A 65 15.63 -10.43 0.90
N GLY A 66 15.38 -10.75 -0.38
CA GLY A 66 14.51 -11.84 -0.76
C GLY A 66 15.12 -13.18 -0.43
N SER A 67 14.26 -14.20 -0.38
CA SER A 67 14.71 -15.58 -0.29
C SER A 67 15.59 -15.96 -1.47
N SER A 68 16.53 -16.88 -1.24
CA SER A 68 17.31 -17.57 -2.28
C SER A 68 16.53 -18.67 -3.00
N GLU A 69 15.23 -18.81 -2.73
CA GLU A 69 14.34 -19.78 -3.37
C GLU A 69 14.17 -19.50 -4.87
N GLU A 70 14.61 -20.47 -5.68
CA GLU A 70 14.59 -20.38 -7.14
C GLU A 70 13.19 -20.65 -7.72
N ASN A 71 12.35 -21.42 -7.01
CA ASN A 71 11.00 -21.67 -7.47
C ASN A 71 10.14 -20.41 -7.32
N ALA A 72 9.64 -19.87 -8.44
CA ALA A 72 8.89 -18.62 -8.47
C ALA A 72 7.69 -18.59 -7.52
N ARG A 73 6.94 -19.70 -7.39
CA ARG A 73 5.82 -19.79 -6.46
C ARG A 73 6.29 -19.63 -5.03
N ASN A 74 7.27 -20.44 -4.62
CA ASN A 74 7.74 -20.45 -3.25
C ASN A 74 8.37 -19.11 -2.88
N TRP A 75 9.16 -18.52 -3.79
CA TRP A 75 9.74 -17.19 -3.61
C TRP A 75 8.68 -16.13 -3.35
N VAL A 76 7.63 -16.05 -4.19
CA VAL A 76 6.52 -15.11 -3.97
C VAL A 76 5.86 -15.36 -2.63
N LEU A 77 5.59 -16.62 -2.27
CA LEU A 77 4.97 -16.95 -0.98
C LEU A 77 5.83 -16.54 0.22
N GLU A 78 7.16 -16.59 0.11
CA GLU A 78 8.08 -16.14 1.13
C GLU A 78 8.08 -14.62 1.26
N ILE A 79 8.12 -13.89 0.14
CA ILE A 79 7.95 -12.43 0.15
C ILE A 79 6.62 -12.04 0.79
N LEU A 80 5.51 -12.69 0.42
CA LEU A 80 4.21 -12.43 1.05
C LEU A 80 4.30 -12.61 2.57
N ARG A 81 4.92 -13.70 3.05
CA ARG A 81 5.07 -14.00 4.49
C ARG A 81 5.88 -12.95 5.23
N LEU A 82 6.90 -12.36 4.61
CA LEU A 82 7.65 -11.25 5.20
C LEU A 82 6.74 -10.06 5.46
N TYR A 83 5.87 -9.74 4.50
CA TYR A 83 5.04 -8.53 4.50
C TYR A 83 3.62 -8.69 5.07
N TYR A 84 3.10 -9.88 5.39
CA TYR A 84 1.78 -10.00 6.03
C TYR A 84 1.81 -10.32 7.53
N LYS A 85 2.94 -10.14 8.22
CA LYS A 85 3.03 -10.41 9.68
C LYS A 85 1.96 -9.64 10.47
N ARG A 86 1.41 -10.30 11.50
CA ARG A 86 0.32 -9.74 12.32
C ARG A 86 0.84 -8.64 13.26
N PRO A 87 0.16 -7.49 13.36
CA PRO A 87 0.41 -6.51 14.42
C PRO A 87 0.13 -7.15 15.79
N ILE A 88 1.09 -7.11 16.71
CA ILE A 88 1.01 -7.84 18.00
C ILE A 88 0.13 -7.09 19.02
N ARG A 89 -0.11 -5.79 18.83
CA ARG A 89 -0.46 -4.88 19.92
C ARG A 89 -1.84 -4.23 19.84
N THR A 90 -2.51 -4.30 18.68
CA THR A 90 -3.88 -3.78 18.52
C THR A 90 -4.93 -4.77 18.97
N LYS A 91 -6.06 -4.26 19.45
CA LYS A 91 -7.14 -5.10 20.00
C LYS A 91 -7.79 -5.98 18.94
N LEU A 92 -8.13 -7.20 19.34
CA LEU A 92 -8.82 -8.15 18.48
C LEU A 92 -10.33 -8.01 18.53
N GLU A 93 -10.87 -7.49 19.64
CA GLU A 93 -12.30 -7.32 19.82
C GLU A 93 -12.60 -6.04 20.61
N CYS A 94 -13.76 -5.44 20.34
CA CYS A 94 -14.40 -4.40 21.14
C CYS A 94 -15.82 -4.87 21.46
N ILE A 95 -16.15 -5.02 22.75
CA ILE A 95 -17.43 -5.58 23.21
C ILE A 95 -18.22 -4.45 23.86
N PHE A 96 -19.42 -4.18 23.34
CA PHE A 96 -20.32 -3.17 23.87
C PHE A 96 -21.33 -3.80 24.85
N LEU A 97 -21.78 -3.05 25.85
CA LEU A 97 -22.73 -3.57 26.85
C LEU A 97 -24.11 -3.91 26.28
N ASN A 98 -24.47 -3.34 25.13
CA ASN A 98 -25.72 -3.63 24.44
C ASN A 98 -25.70 -4.96 23.65
N GLY A 99 -24.61 -5.72 23.72
CA GLY A 99 -24.45 -7.01 23.05
C GLY A 99 -23.68 -6.95 21.74
N GLU A 100 -23.54 -5.77 21.12
CA GLU A 100 -22.77 -5.64 19.88
C GLU A 100 -21.28 -5.95 20.12
N ILE A 101 -20.65 -6.69 19.20
CA ILE A 101 -19.22 -7.00 19.25
C ILE A 101 -18.58 -6.61 17.93
N TRP A 102 -17.52 -5.80 17.98
CA TRP A 102 -16.63 -5.61 16.84
C TRP A 102 -15.49 -6.61 16.92
N ARG A 103 -15.49 -7.58 16.03
CA ARG A 103 -14.45 -8.62 15.96
C ARG A 103 -13.52 -8.36 14.79
N ARG A 104 -12.21 -8.29 15.06
CA ARG A 104 -11.19 -8.03 14.04
C ARG A 104 -11.16 -9.18 13.03
N VAL A 105 -11.15 -8.82 11.76
CA VAL A 105 -10.95 -9.73 10.64
C VAL A 105 -9.46 -9.87 10.38
N ASP A 106 -8.93 -11.07 10.60
CA ASP A 106 -7.51 -11.35 10.36
C ASP A 106 -7.28 -11.80 8.92
N ASN A 107 -7.06 -10.83 8.01
CA ASN A 107 -6.87 -11.09 6.58
C ASN A 107 -5.39 -10.88 6.17
N PRO A 108 -4.65 -11.96 5.79
CA PRO A 108 -3.28 -11.85 5.32
C PRO A 108 -3.09 -10.97 4.09
N LYS A 109 -4.04 -10.99 3.14
CA LYS A 109 -4.00 -10.13 1.95
C LYS A 109 -4.06 -8.66 2.33
N PHE A 110 -4.96 -8.29 3.24
CA PHE A 110 -5.07 -6.91 3.70
C PHE A 110 -3.80 -6.44 4.39
N ARG A 111 -3.21 -7.25 5.29
CA ARG A 111 -1.95 -6.91 5.96
C ARG A 111 -0.80 -6.74 4.97
N PHE A 112 -0.71 -7.65 3.99
CA PHE A 112 0.26 -7.54 2.91
C PHE A 112 0.11 -6.20 2.19
N LEU A 113 -1.11 -5.87 1.75
CA LEU A 113 -1.38 -4.63 1.03
C LEU A 113 -0.98 -3.40 1.84
N VAL A 114 -1.39 -3.33 3.12
CA VAL A 114 -1.04 -2.23 4.04
C VAL A 114 0.49 -2.07 4.17
N ASN A 115 1.25 -3.16 4.29
CA ASN A 115 2.70 -3.08 4.41
C ASN A 115 3.40 -2.71 3.09
N MET A 116 2.89 -3.16 1.93
CA MET A 116 3.43 -2.76 0.63
C MET A 116 3.22 -1.27 0.37
N ILE A 117 2.02 -0.75 0.68
CA ILE A 117 1.78 0.68 0.53
C ILE A 117 2.63 1.48 1.54
N ARG A 118 2.83 1.03 2.79
CA ARG A 118 3.75 1.68 3.75
C ARG A 118 5.16 1.81 3.17
N MET A 119 5.67 0.72 2.59
CA MET A 119 6.97 0.73 1.92
C MET A 119 6.99 1.74 0.77
N ALA A 120 5.95 1.80 -0.06
CA ALA A 120 5.88 2.73 -1.19
C ALA A 120 5.88 4.22 -0.77
N TYR A 121 5.46 4.52 0.46
CA TYR A 121 5.44 5.87 1.03
C TYR A 121 6.68 6.19 1.87
N SER A 122 7.31 5.21 2.52
CA SER A 122 8.57 5.41 3.29
C SER A 122 9.78 5.80 2.43
N ILE A 123 9.58 5.92 1.12
CA ILE A 123 10.61 6.21 0.12
C ILE A 123 10.87 7.72 -0.02
N ASP A 124 9.88 8.54 0.31
CA ASP A 124 9.96 9.99 0.22
C ASP A 124 10.86 10.50 1.37
N LYS A 125 11.94 11.22 1.07
CA LYS A 125 12.95 11.60 2.09
C LYS A 125 12.52 12.81 2.93
N GLU A 126 12.88 12.77 4.23
CA GLU A 126 13.09 13.77 5.31
C GLU A 126 12.40 15.16 5.33
N GLU A 127 11.92 15.72 4.22
CA GLU A 127 11.39 17.09 4.15
C GLU A 127 9.86 17.17 4.02
N HIS A 128 9.19 16.05 3.77
CA HIS A 128 7.75 16.05 3.54
C HIS A 128 6.96 15.72 4.82
N PRO A 129 6.12 16.65 5.33
CA PRO A 129 5.40 16.44 6.59
C PRO A 129 4.45 15.24 6.54
N ALA A 130 3.88 14.89 5.37
CA ALA A 130 3.05 13.68 5.26
C ALA A 130 3.86 12.40 5.50
N VAL A 131 5.12 12.35 5.08
CA VAL A 131 5.95 11.14 5.20
C VAL A 131 6.19 10.82 6.66
N LEU A 132 6.49 11.84 7.46
CA LEU A 132 6.56 11.69 8.90
C LEU A 132 5.26 11.04 9.39
N TYR A 133 4.12 11.62 9.04
CA TYR A 133 2.81 11.05 9.36
C TYR A 133 2.46 9.73 8.65
N GLU A 134 3.33 9.15 7.83
CA GLU A 134 3.14 7.82 7.25
C GLU A 134 4.03 6.80 7.95
N GLU A 135 5.26 7.20 8.33
CA GLU A 135 6.16 6.44 9.21
C GLU A 135 5.49 6.12 10.55
N TRP A 136 4.70 7.05 11.07
CA TRP A 136 4.00 6.85 12.34
C TRP A 136 2.67 6.08 12.19
N LEU A 137 2.29 5.60 10.99
CA LEU A 137 1.12 4.74 10.83
C LEU A 137 1.32 3.44 11.61
N TYR A 138 0.59 3.32 12.72
CA TYR A 138 0.72 2.20 13.63
C TYR A 138 0.08 0.95 13.06
N ASP A 139 -1.23 1.01 12.78
CA ASP A 139 -2.02 -0.13 12.29
C ASP A 139 -3.27 0.35 11.55
N ILE A 140 -3.79 -0.52 10.68
CA ILE A 140 -5.12 -0.41 10.09
C ILE A 140 -5.82 -1.75 10.31
N GLY A 141 -6.96 -1.73 10.97
CA GLY A 141 -7.72 -2.90 11.35
C GLY A 141 -9.11 -2.90 10.73
N MET A 142 -9.53 -4.05 10.22
CA MET A 142 -10.91 -4.26 9.78
C MET A 142 -11.65 -5.09 10.82
N TYR A 143 -12.90 -4.74 11.11
CA TYR A 143 -13.76 -5.41 12.09
C TYR A 143 -15.12 -5.71 11.48
N THR A 144 -15.63 -6.90 11.73
CA THR A 144 -17.05 -7.25 11.50
C THR A 144 -17.86 -6.91 12.73
N ARG A 145 -19.05 -6.35 12.54
CA ARG A 145 -20.02 -6.11 13.60
C ARG A 145 -20.87 -7.37 13.79
N LEU A 146 -20.83 -7.95 14.98
CA LEU A 146 -21.68 -9.07 15.38
C LEU A 146 -22.81 -8.52 16.25
N GLU A 147 -24.02 -9.01 16.02
CA GLU A 147 -25.23 -8.54 16.70
C GLU A 147 -25.35 -7.00 16.64
N PRO A 148 -25.34 -6.40 15.42
CA PRO A 148 -25.33 -4.95 15.28
C PRO A 148 -26.61 -4.35 15.88
N SER A 149 -26.45 -3.51 16.90
CA SER A 149 -27.54 -2.86 17.62
C SER A 149 -27.40 -1.33 17.64
N ILE A 150 -26.21 -0.81 17.30
CA ILE A 150 -25.93 0.63 17.27
C ILE A 150 -26.19 1.17 15.86
N ASP A 151 -27.07 2.16 15.75
CA ASP A 151 -27.24 2.90 14.50
C ASP A 151 -26.30 4.10 14.44
N PHE A 152 -25.12 3.92 13.85
CA PHE A 152 -24.14 4.98 13.65
C PHE A 152 -24.56 6.03 12.60
N LYS A 153 -25.61 5.79 11.81
CA LYS A 153 -26.16 6.79 10.88
C LYS A 153 -26.97 7.84 11.62
N ALA A 154 -27.68 7.42 12.68
CA ALA A 154 -28.65 8.26 13.37
C ALA A 154 -27.98 9.58 13.80
N PRO A 155 -28.43 10.73 13.26
CA PRO A 155 -27.91 12.04 13.64
C PRO A 155 -28.10 12.33 15.14
N THR A 156 -29.10 11.70 15.73
CA THR A 156 -29.47 11.76 17.15
C THR A 156 -28.74 10.74 18.01
N LEU A 157 -27.80 9.95 17.46
CA LEU A 157 -27.03 8.98 18.25
C LEU A 157 -26.18 9.72 19.27
N GLU A 158 -26.56 9.61 20.54
CA GLU A 158 -25.71 9.96 21.67
C GLU A 158 -24.95 8.72 22.14
N LEU A 159 -23.62 8.80 22.14
CA LEU A 159 -22.78 7.73 22.66
C LEU A 159 -22.93 7.69 24.18
N SER A 160 -23.33 6.54 24.73
CA SER A 160 -23.38 6.35 26.19
C SER A 160 -21.97 6.36 26.78
N GLU A 161 -21.85 6.65 28.08
CA GLU A 161 -20.55 6.64 28.78
C GLU A 161 -19.84 5.28 28.65
N ASP A 162 -20.60 4.18 28.67
CA ASP A 162 -20.06 2.84 28.45
C ASP A 162 -19.47 2.71 27.04
N MET A 163 -20.22 3.08 26.00
CA MET A 163 -19.74 3.06 24.62
C MET A 163 -18.49 3.90 24.45
N ILE A 164 -18.46 5.09 25.07
CA ILE A 164 -17.29 5.98 25.08
C ILE A 164 -16.08 5.27 25.70
N ASN A 165 -16.25 4.60 26.84
CA ASN A 165 -15.18 3.85 27.48
C ASN A 165 -14.66 2.71 26.58
N GLN A 166 -15.55 1.95 25.93
CA GLN A 166 -15.17 0.83 25.06
C GLN A 166 -14.47 1.30 23.77
N LEU A 167 -14.99 2.36 23.14
CA LEU A 167 -14.38 2.99 21.97
C LEU A 167 -13.02 3.61 22.28
N SER A 168 -12.89 4.29 23.42
CA SER A 168 -11.59 4.81 23.87
C SER A 168 -10.58 3.69 24.08
N MET A 169 -11.03 2.58 24.65
CA MET A 169 -10.22 1.38 24.84
C MET A 169 -9.80 0.72 23.52
N LEU A 170 -10.57 0.87 22.44
CA LEU A 170 -10.21 0.43 21.09
C LEU A 170 -9.22 1.39 20.42
N GLY A 171 -9.37 2.70 20.62
CA GLY A 171 -8.46 3.73 20.09
C GLY A 171 -7.02 3.62 20.61
N GLN A 172 -6.81 2.94 21.74
CA GLN A 172 -5.49 2.72 22.30
C GLN A 172 -4.79 1.51 21.66
N ALA A 173 -3.64 1.77 21.02
CA ALA A 173 -2.70 0.75 20.54
C ALA A 173 -2.03 -0.09 21.66
N SER A 174 -2.06 0.40 22.90
CA SER A 174 -1.73 -0.21 24.21
C SER A 174 -1.74 0.92 25.26
N GLU A 175 -1.63 0.62 26.56
CA GLU A 175 -1.90 1.49 27.75
C GLU A 175 -1.18 2.86 27.89
N ARG A 176 -0.72 3.50 26.81
CA ARG A 176 0.26 4.60 26.88
C ARG A 176 -0.14 5.95 26.30
N ASP A 177 -1.37 6.17 25.85
CA ASP A 177 -1.76 7.53 25.43
C ASP A 177 -1.56 8.55 26.58
N LEU A 178 -0.57 9.45 26.41
CA LEU A 178 -0.01 10.30 27.47
C LEU A 178 -1.00 11.29 28.06
N ARG A 179 -2.12 11.59 27.38
CA ARG A 179 -3.10 12.52 27.95
C ARG A 179 -3.75 11.96 29.21
N ARG A 180 -3.94 10.64 29.32
CA ARG A 180 -4.42 10.03 30.57
C ARG A 180 -3.45 10.25 31.74
N ARG A 181 -2.14 10.40 31.46
CA ARG A 181 -1.12 10.69 32.47
C ARG A 181 -1.07 12.18 32.87
N LYS A 182 -1.39 13.11 31.97
CA LYS A 182 -1.29 14.57 32.24
C LYS A 182 -2.62 15.25 32.57
N GLN A 183 -3.76 14.68 32.17
CA GLN A 183 -5.10 15.16 32.50
C GLN A 183 -6.00 13.97 32.89
N PRO A 184 -5.72 13.29 34.02
CA PRO A 184 -6.46 12.10 34.45
C PRO A 184 -7.95 12.34 34.68
N TYR A 185 -8.39 13.61 34.73
CA TYR A 185 -9.77 14.02 35.05
C TYR A 185 -10.59 14.52 33.86
N LYS A 186 -10.04 14.63 32.64
CA LYS A 186 -10.85 15.07 31.48
C LYS A 186 -11.66 13.88 30.95
N SER A 187 -12.99 14.02 30.95
CA SER A 187 -13.91 12.97 30.49
C SER A 187 -13.61 12.55 29.05
N LEU A 188 -13.71 11.24 28.78
CA LEU A 188 -13.52 10.66 27.46
C LEU A 188 -14.54 11.16 26.42
N ARG A 189 -15.71 11.60 26.90
CA ARG A 189 -16.78 12.17 26.06
C ARG A 189 -16.36 13.39 25.25
N TYR A 190 -15.30 14.08 25.66
CA TYR A 190 -14.74 15.23 24.92
C TYR A 190 -13.85 14.82 23.74
N TYR A 191 -13.52 13.53 23.59
CA TYR A 191 -12.61 13.03 22.56
C TYR A 191 -13.24 11.94 21.69
N ILE A 192 -14.18 11.19 22.26
CA ILE A 192 -14.93 10.16 21.55
C ILE A 192 -16.21 10.81 21.04
N ASN A 193 -16.20 11.18 19.77
CA ASN A 193 -17.32 11.83 19.11
C ASN A 193 -17.55 11.30 17.71
N ARG A 194 -18.83 11.29 17.33
CA ARG A 194 -19.27 11.11 15.95
C ARG A 194 -18.99 12.40 15.18
N ILE A 195 -18.32 12.30 14.03
CA ILE A 195 -17.89 13.45 13.22
C ILE A 195 -18.86 13.67 12.05
N GLU A 196 -18.87 12.74 11.10
CA GLU A 196 -19.62 12.88 9.86
C GLU A 196 -20.12 11.51 9.39
N THR A 197 -21.29 11.50 8.77
CA THR A 197 -21.83 10.35 8.04
C THR A 197 -21.96 10.72 6.58
N SER A 198 -21.35 9.94 5.69
CA SER A 198 -21.45 10.18 4.24
C SER A 198 -22.15 9.01 3.55
N GLU A 199 -23.05 9.35 2.62
CA GLU A 199 -23.71 8.41 1.70
C GLU A 199 -23.08 8.44 0.30
N LYS A 200 -22.22 9.43 -0.01
CA LYS A 200 -21.71 9.67 -1.38
C LYS A 200 -20.20 9.89 -1.41
N SER A 201 -19.47 8.83 -1.73
CA SER A 201 -18.11 8.80 -2.30
C SER A 201 -16.92 9.26 -1.44
N CYS A 202 -17.01 10.34 -0.65
CA CYS A 202 -15.82 10.91 0.00
C CYS A 202 -15.31 10.05 1.16
N MET A 203 -16.20 9.65 2.09
CA MET A 203 -15.85 8.70 3.17
C MET A 203 -15.97 7.23 2.74
N THR A 204 -16.58 6.95 1.59
CA THR A 204 -16.60 5.58 1.05
C THR A 204 -15.29 5.28 0.32
N ASN A 205 -14.63 6.28 -0.28
CA ASN A 205 -13.28 6.15 -0.81
C ASN A 205 -12.24 6.56 0.26
N LEU A 206 -12.12 5.70 1.29
CA LEU A 206 -11.26 5.92 2.46
C LEU A 206 -9.78 6.20 2.08
N PHE A 207 -9.33 5.69 0.92
CA PHE A 207 -7.98 5.90 0.41
C PHE A 207 -8.03 6.48 -1.03
N PRO A 208 -8.15 7.80 -1.22
CA PRO A 208 -8.35 8.41 -2.54
C PRO A 208 -7.11 8.32 -3.44
N ASN A 209 -7.35 8.30 -4.76
CA ASN A 209 -6.29 8.35 -5.77
C ASN A 209 -5.90 9.80 -6.06
N SER A 210 -4.67 10.16 -5.71
CA SER A 210 -4.08 11.48 -5.93
C SER A 210 -2.58 11.37 -5.65
N PRO A 211 -1.69 12.14 -6.33
CA PRO A 211 -0.28 12.25 -5.96
C PRO A 211 -0.04 12.62 -4.50
N CYS A 212 -1.02 13.28 -3.88
CA CYS A 212 -1.02 13.58 -2.44
C CYS A 212 -2.07 12.77 -1.66
N GLY A 213 -2.59 11.72 -2.28
CA GLY A 213 -3.42 10.71 -1.64
C GLY A 213 -2.62 10.00 -0.55
N SER A 214 -3.33 9.45 0.42
CA SER A 214 -2.74 8.99 1.67
C SER A 214 -3.04 7.50 1.92
N ILE A 215 -2.13 6.86 2.65
CA ILE A 215 -2.28 5.53 3.22
C ILE A 215 -3.26 5.44 4.41
N CYS A 216 -3.70 6.58 4.97
CA CYS A 216 -4.62 6.67 6.10
C CYS A 216 -5.68 7.75 5.87
N PRO A 217 -6.98 7.46 6.08
CA PRO A 217 -8.05 8.43 5.81
C PRO A 217 -8.04 9.64 6.77
N LEU A 218 -7.27 9.56 7.87
CA LEU A 218 -7.08 10.65 8.83
C LEU A 218 -5.94 11.61 8.47
N LEU A 219 -5.08 11.25 7.52
CA LEU A 219 -4.06 12.14 7.00
C LEU A 219 -4.74 13.06 5.99
N MET A 220 -4.81 14.35 6.29
CA MET A 220 -5.05 15.31 5.21
C MET A 220 -3.89 15.23 4.24
N SER A 221 -4.18 15.21 2.93
CA SER A 221 -3.19 15.63 1.95
C SER A 221 -2.70 17.02 2.36
N PRO A 222 -1.41 17.22 2.69
CA PRO A 222 -0.91 18.56 3.03
C PRO A 222 -0.95 19.53 1.84
N PHE A 223 -1.23 19.04 0.63
CA PHE A 223 -1.29 19.83 -0.58
C PHE A 223 -2.70 19.79 -1.17
N MET A 224 -3.40 20.93 -1.06
CA MET A 224 -4.53 21.25 -1.94
C MET A 224 -4.04 21.66 -3.36
N GLU A 225 -2.74 21.93 -3.51
CA GLU A 225 -2.08 22.32 -4.76
C GLU A 225 -0.82 21.46 -5.02
N ALA A 226 -1.02 20.22 -5.45
CA ALA A 226 0.02 19.20 -5.64
C ALA A 226 0.87 19.35 -6.93
N SER A 227 0.82 20.48 -7.63
CA SER A 227 1.31 20.52 -9.03
C SER A 227 2.82 20.75 -9.19
N VAL A 228 3.63 20.90 -8.12
CA VAL A 228 5.00 21.45 -8.30
C VAL A 228 6.12 20.81 -7.47
N ASN A 229 5.85 20.12 -6.35
CA ASN A 229 6.93 19.66 -5.48
C ASN A 229 7.22 18.18 -5.75
N GLU A 230 8.37 17.84 -6.34
CA GLU A 230 8.82 16.45 -6.59
C GLU A 230 9.31 15.75 -5.31
N THR A 231 8.39 15.47 -4.40
CA THR A 231 8.66 15.04 -3.02
C THR A 231 9.23 13.64 -2.93
N SER A 232 8.90 12.76 -3.87
CA SER A 232 9.50 11.42 -3.97
C SER A 232 10.98 11.46 -4.37
N GLY A 233 11.43 12.58 -4.94
CA GLY A 233 12.82 12.85 -5.30
C GLY A 233 13.49 11.72 -6.09
N ILE A 234 14.77 11.47 -5.78
CA ILE A 234 15.60 10.50 -6.51
C ILE A 234 15.11 9.06 -6.38
N GLN A 235 14.44 8.73 -5.28
CA GLN A 235 13.93 7.39 -5.08
C GLN A 235 12.64 7.15 -5.87
N GLY A 236 11.78 8.17 -6.00
CA GLY A 236 10.65 8.13 -6.94
C GLY A 236 11.11 7.95 -8.39
N LEU A 237 12.21 8.58 -8.78
CA LEU A 237 12.83 8.34 -10.09
C LEU A 237 13.29 6.88 -10.25
N ALA A 238 13.84 6.29 -9.20
CA ALA A 238 14.27 4.91 -9.20
C ALA A 238 13.10 3.91 -9.28
N MET A 239 11.94 4.23 -8.69
CA MET A 239 10.68 3.50 -8.91
C MET A 239 10.27 3.54 -10.39
N CYS A 240 10.33 4.72 -11.02
CA CYS A 240 10.02 4.89 -12.43
C CYS A 240 10.95 4.06 -13.31
N LEU A 241 12.26 4.07 -13.00
CA LEU A 241 13.24 3.23 -13.70
C LEU A 241 12.94 1.74 -13.52
N SER A 242 12.59 1.31 -12.30
CA SER A 242 12.23 -0.09 -12.02
C SER A 242 11.06 -0.54 -12.89
N VAL A 243 10.03 0.31 -13.06
CA VAL A 243 8.89 0.02 -13.96
C VAL A 243 9.34 -0.15 -15.41
N VAL A 244 10.18 0.74 -15.92
CA VAL A 244 10.66 0.67 -17.31
C VAL A 244 11.56 -0.54 -17.51
N PHE A 245 12.49 -0.78 -16.59
CA PHE A 245 13.40 -1.91 -16.68
C PHE A 245 12.65 -3.25 -16.64
N GLU A 246 11.60 -3.36 -15.83
CA GLU A 246 10.71 -4.52 -15.83
C GLU A 246 10.07 -4.78 -17.21
N GLN A 247 9.65 -3.73 -17.91
CA GLN A 247 9.08 -3.86 -19.27
C GLN A 247 10.12 -4.39 -20.26
N HIS A 248 11.39 -4.01 -20.13
CA HIS A 248 12.46 -4.60 -20.93
C HIS A 248 12.67 -6.07 -20.58
N LEU A 249 12.73 -6.42 -19.30
CA LEU A 249 12.87 -7.81 -18.87
C LEU A 249 11.74 -8.69 -19.44
N GLN A 250 10.49 -8.23 -19.40
CA GLN A 250 9.34 -8.94 -19.97
C GLN A 250 9.42 -9.13 -21.49
N LYS A 251 10.01 -8.18 -22.24
CA LYS A 251 10.16 -8.26 -23.70
C LYS A 251 11.28 -9.20 -24.13
N TYR A 252 12.42 -9.13 -23.46
CA TYR A 252 13.66 -9.82 -23.86
C TYR A 252 13.81 -11.21 -23.25
N TYR A 253 13.19 -11.46 -22.10
CA TYR A 253 13.25 -12.74 -21.41
C TYR A 253 11.88 -13.40 -21.43
N LYS A 254 11.84 -14.67 -21.82
CA LYS A 254 10.65 -15.49 -21.55
C LYS A 254 10.46 -15.47 -20.04
N ALA A 255 9.21 -15.40 -19.58
CA ALA A 255 8.86 -15.28 -18.16
C ALA A 255 9.50 -16.32 -17.22
N CYS A 256 10.26 -17.33 -17.69
CA CYS A 256 10.90 -18.33 -16.83
C CYS A 256 12.39 -18.54 -17.12
N SER A 257 13.05 -17.69 -17.92
CA SER A 257 14.49 -17.88 -18.22
C SER A 257 15.43 -17.36 -17.13
N LEU A 258 14.97 -16.43 -16.29
CA LEU A 258 15.66 -15.99 -15.08
C LEU A 258 14.83 -16.41 -13.88
N SER A 259 15.43 -16.46 -12.70
CA SER A 259 14.72 -16.67 -11.44
C SER A 259 14.26 -15.32 -10.85
N LEU A 260 13.17 -15.35 -10.06
CA LEU A 260 12.65 -14.14 -9.40
C LEU A 260 13.69 -13.50 -8.46
N PRO A 261 14.44 -14.26 -7.62
CA PRO A 261 15.52 -13.69 -6.83
C PRO A 261 16.55 -12.95 -7.67
N ARG A 262 16.95 -13.53 -8.81
CA ARG A 262 17.95 -12.91 -9.69
C ARG A 262 17.43 -11.64 -10.34
N ILE A 263 16.16 -11.58 -10.74
CA ILE A 263 15.58 -10.33 -11.25
C ILE A 263 15.53 -9.26 -10.16
N TRP A 264 15.11 -9.62 -8.96
CA TRP A 264 15.12 -8.70 -7.83
C TRP A 264 16.53 -8.12 -7.59
N GLU A 265 17.57 -8.96 -7.56
CA GLU A 265 18.96 -8.53 -7.41
C GLU A 265 19.41 -7.59 -8.54
N ILE A 266 19.14 -7.96 -9.80
CA ILE A 266 19.49 -7.15 -10.97
C ILE A 266 18.83 -5.77 -10.88
N VAL A 267 17.51 -5.72 -10.62
CA VAL A 267 16.77 -4.45 -10.54
C VAL A 267 17.30 -3.60 -9.38
N LYS A 268 17.58 -4.21 -8.23
CA LYS A 268 18.13 -3.51 -7.06
C LYS A 268 19.50 -2.89 -7.36
N VAL A 269 20.43 -3.66 -7.92
CA VAL A 269 21.79 -3.18 -8.27
C VAL A 269 21.74 -2.13 -9.39
N PHE A 270 20.96 -2.39 -10.45
CA PHE A 270 20.83 -1.48 -11.58
C PHE A 270 20.25 -0.12 -11.14
N SER A 271 19.16 -0.12 -10.36
CA SER A 271 18.57 1.11 -9.85
C SER A 271 19.48 1.83 -8.86
N ALA A 272 20.21 1.13 -7.99
CA ALA A 272 21.14 1.75 -7.06
C ALA A 272 22.28 2.50 -7.77
N VAL A 273 22.87 1.89 -8.80
CA VAL A 273 23.92 2.53 -9.61
C VAL A 273 23.36 3.72 -10.38
N PHE A 274 22.16 3.58 -10.97
CA PHE A 274 21.51 4.71 -11.65
C PHE A 274 21.26 5.90 -10.72
N VAL A 275 20.77 5.64 -9.50
CA VAL A 275 20.56 6.69 -8.48
C VAL A 275 21.88 7.38 -8.15
N SER A 276 22.95 6.62 -7.93
CA SER A 276 24.28 7.18 -7.66
C SER A 276 24.78 8.04 -8.81
N GLU A 277 24.81 7.51 -10.03
CA GLU A 277 25.28 8.25 -11.21
C GLU A 277 24.43 9.51 -11.45
N THR A 278 23.11 9.42 -11.26
CA THR A 278 22.22 10.58 -11.44
C THR A 278 22.52 11.69 -10.44
N LEU A 279 22.74 11.38 -9.17
CA LEU A 279 23.12 12.39 -8.16
C LEU A 279 24.45 13.08 -8.50
N ASP A 280 25.43 12.32 -8.99
CA ASP A 280 26.73 12.84 -9.42
C ASP A 280 26.59 13.75 -10.66
N ILE A 281 25.73 13.38 -11.62
CA ILE A 281 25.48 14.18 -12.83
C ILE A 281 24.78 15.50 -12.47
N LEU A 282 23.75 15.45 -11.63
CA LEU A 282 22.97 16.64 -11.26
C LEU A 282 23.82 17.67 -10.53
N SER A 283 24.75 17.21 -9.68
CA SER A 283 25.71 18.08 -9.00
C SER A 283 26.75 18.66 -9.98
N THR A 284 27.29 17.84 -10.88
CA THR A 284 28.33 18.25 -11.84
C THR A 284 27.80 19.26 -12.87
N LEU A 285 26.60 19.03 -13.40
CA LEU A 285 26.01 19.87 -14.44
C LEU A 285 25.26 21.10 -13.89
N SER A 286 25.29 21.31 -12.56
CA SER A 286 24.59 22.41 -11.89
C SER A 286 23.09 22.49 -12.25
N LEU A 287 22.44 21.33 -12.46
CA LEU A 287 21.03 21.23 -12.82
C LEU A 287 20.09 21.24 -11.61
N GLN A 288 20.60 21.58 -10.43
CA GLN A 288 19.87 21.60 -9.16
C GLN A 288 18.72 22.61 -9.12
N THR A 289 18.69 23.57 -10.06
CA THR A 289 17.62 24.57 -10.18
C THR A 289 16.41 24.08 -10.99
N LEU A 290 16.55 22.97 -11.71
CA LEU A 290 15.44 22.32 -12.41
C LEU A 290 14.77 21.30 -11.49
N SER A 291 13.50 21.00 -11.76
CA SER A 291 12.90 19.78 -11.20
C SER A 291 13.70 18.56 -11.68
N LEU A 292 13.81 17.54 -10.82
CA LEU A 292 14.51 16.30 -11.10
C LEU A 292 14.02 15.65 -12.39
N LYS A 293 12.70 15.64 -12.66
CA LYS A 293 12.18 15.18 -13.97
C LYS A 293 12.81 15.95 -15.13
N LEU A 294 12.78 17.28 -15.09
CA LEU A 294 13.29 18.11 -16.18
C LEU A 294 14.81 17.97 -16.33
N ALA A 295 15.53 17.86 -15.22
CA ALA A 295 16.96 17.64 -15.22
C ALA A 295 17.33 16.30 -15.88
N VAL A 296 16.63 15.22 -15.54
CA VAL A 296 16.83 13.90 -16.17
C VAL A 296 16.47 13.94 -17.65
N LEU A 297 15.33 14.54 -18.02
CA LEU A 297 14.95 14.69 -19.43
C LEU A 297 16.02 15.44 -20.23
N LYS A 298 16.57 16.52 -19.66
CA LYS A 298 17.65 17.28 -20.30
C LYS A 298 18.92 16.44 -20.48
N VAL A 299 19.34 15.71 -19.45
CA VAL A 299 20.51 14.81 -19.52
C VAL A 299 20.36 13.79 -20.64
N VAL A 300 19.18 13.20 -20.79
CA VAL A 300 18.89 12.19 -21.82
C VAL A 300 18.79 12.83 -23.22
N ASP A 301 18.05 13.93 -23.36
CA ASP A 301 17.76 14.54 -24.66
C ASP A 301 18.98 15.20 -25.30
N GLU A 302 19.82 15.83 -24.48
CA GLU A 302 21.07 16.42 -24.93
C GLU A 302 22.23 15.42 -24.92
N ASN A 303 21.98 14.14 -24.57
CA ASN A 303 22.99 13.08 -24.42
C ASN A 303 24.19 13.51 -23.56
N LEU A 304 23.93 14.19 -22.43
CA LEU A 304 24.97 14.76 -21.56
C LEU A 304 25.74 13.71 -20.78
N TYR A 305 25.24 12.46 -20.72
CA TYR A 305 25.88 11.37 -20.00
C TYR A 305 25.59 10.00 -20.63
N ASP A 306 26.56 9.08 -20.57
CA ASP A 306 26.55 7.80 -21.31
C ASP A 306 26.17 6.57 -20.46
N PHE A 307 25.92 6.72 -19.15
CA PHE A 307 25.48 5.67 -18.21
C PHE A 307 26.19 4.31 -18.40
N LYS A 308 27.52 4.33 -18.59
CA LYS A 308 28.30 3.12 -18.97
C LYS A 308 28.26 2.04 -17.89
N GLN A 309 28.21 2.41 -16.60
CA GLN A 309 28.16 1.43 -15.52
C GLN A 309 26.89 0.58 -15.57
N LEU A 310 25.77 1.18 -16.01
CA LEU A 310 24.53 0.44 -16.20
C LEU A 310 24.67 -0.66 -17.25
N GLN A 311 25.43 -0.43 -18.33
CA GLN A 311 25.69 -1.48 -19.32
C GLN A 311 26.55 -2.60 -18.72
N PHE A 312 27.59 -2.26 -17.94
CA PHE A 312 28.41 -3.28 -17.27
C PHE A 312 27.60 -4.18 -16.33
N ILE A 313 26.58 -3.64 -15.65
CA ILE A 313 25.66 -4.44 -14.82
C ILE A 313 24.87 -5.42 -15.69
N LEU A 314 24.26 -4.93 -16.78
CA LEU A 314 23.50 -5.78 -17.70
C LEU A 314 24.38 -6.90 -18.26
N ASP A 315 25.59 -6.57 -18.72
CA ASP A 315 26.55 -7.53 -19.27
C ASP A 315 26.98 -8.57 -18.22
N HIS A 316 27.26 -8.13 -16.98
CA HIS A 316 27.62 -9.00 -15.87
C HIS A 316 26.54 -10.05 -15.58
N PHE A 317 25.27 -9.66 -15.64
CA PHE A 317 24.15 -10.57 -15.44
C PHE A 317 23.76 -11.38 -16.67
N GLY A 318 24.45 -11.18 -17.81
CA GLY A 318 24.17 -11.84 -19.08
C GLY A 318 22.89 -11.32 -19.77
N LEU A 319 22.53 -10.06 -19.50
CA LEU A 319 21.36 -9.41 -20.08
C LEU A 319 21.69 -8.80 -21.44
N ASN A 320 21.11 -9.34 -22.51
CA ASN A 320 21.23 -8.76 -23.86
C ASN A 320 20.24 -7.60 -24.05
N ILE A 321 20.35 -6.60 -23.17
CA ILE A 321 19.56 -5.38 -23.17
C ILE A 321 20.56 -4.21 -23.22
N ASN A 322 20.27 -3.22 -24.07
CA ASN A 322 21.07 -2.00 -24.13
C ASN A 322 20.58 -1.01 -23.06
N SER A 323 21.46 -0.60 -22.14
CA SER A 323 21.12 0.34 -21.06
C SER A 323 20.59 1.67 -21.60
N LYS A 324 21.10 2.13 -22.77
CA LYS A 324 20.62 3.35 -23.42
C LYS A 324 19.15 3.27 -23.82
N CYS A 325 18.67 2.09 -24.21
CA CYS A 325 17.25 1.90 -24.50
C CYS A 325 16.41 2.03 -23.24
N ILE A 326 16.86 1.49 -22.11
CA ILE A 326 16.17 1.62 -20.81
C ILE A 326 16.10 3.09 -20.40
N ILE A 327 17.21 3.82 -20.49
CA ILE A 327 17.28 5.25 -20.13
C ILE A 327 16.42 6.11 -21.08
N HIS A 328 16.41 5.80 -22.37
CA HIS A 328 15.52 6.46 -23.33
C HIS A 328 14.04 6.20 -23.02
N ASP A 329 13.67 4.94 -22.76
CA ASP A 329 12.30 4.57 -22.42
C ASP A 329 11.87 5.16 -21.05
N LEU A 330 12.82 5.39 -20.13
CA LEU A 330 12.58 6.17 -18.90
C LEU A 330 12.20 7.62 -19.23
N ALA A 331 12.94 8.29 -20.12
CA ALA A 331 12.57 9.65 -20.53
C ALA A 331 11.18 9.68 -21.21
N VAL A 332 10.88 8.70 -22.08
CA VAL A 332 9.55 8.56 -22.69
C VAL A 332 8.46 8.33 -21.64
N PHE A 333 8.73 7.52 -20.63
CA PHE A 333 7.81 7.26 -19.53
C PHE A 333 7.55 8.53 -18.72
N LEU A 334 8.59 9.25 -18.30
CA LEU A 334 8.48 10.48 -17.50
C LEU A 334 7.71 11.59 -18.22
N ARG A 335 7.81 11.70 -19.56
CA ARG A 335 7.06 12.70 -20.34
C ARG A 335 5.54 12.53 -20.26
N LYS A 336 5.03 11.36 -19.89
CA LYS A 336 3.59 11.09 -19.77
C LYS A 336 2.97 11.73 -18.54
N TYR A 337 3.78 12.11 -17.56
CA TYR A 337 3.36 12.61 -16.25
C TYR A 337 3.72 14.06 -16.08
N GLU A 338 3.03 14.78 -15.21
CA GLU A 338 3.35 16.18 -14.89
C GLU A 338 4.65 16.28 -14.08
N GLY A 339 4.84 15.39 -13.08
CA GLY A 339 6.05 15.25 -12.27
C GLY A 339 6.32 13.80 -11.89
N ILE A 340 7.45 13.54 -11.22
CA ILE A 340 7.81 12.19 -10.73
C ILE A 340 6.73 11.64 -9.79
N ASP A 341 6.16 12.47 -8.91
CA ASP A 341 5.16 12.00 -7.94
C ASP A 341 3.90 11.48 -8.59
N PHE A 342 3.51 12.01 -9.75
CA PHE A 342 2.36 11.48 -10.51
C PHE A 342 2.63 10.08 -11.05
N ALA A 343 3.87 9.80 -11.45
CA ALA A 343 4.26 8.46 -11.90
C ALA A 343 4.35 7.48 -10.72
N VAL A 344 4.90 7.93 -9.59
CA VAL A 344 4.91 7.18 -8.33
C VAL A 344 3.48 6.92 -7.84
N ASP A 345 2.59 7.88 -8.03
CA ASP A 345 1.21 7.77 -7.60
C ASP A 345 0.46 6.63 -8.28
N GLU A 346 0.73 6.34 -9.55
CA GLU A 346 0.12 5.18 -10.20
C GLU A 346 0.42 3.86 -9.47
N ILE A 347 1.65 3.74 -8.93
CA ILE A 347 2.07 2.57 -8.15
C ILE A 347 1.35 2.57 -6.80
N ARG A 348 1.28 3.71 -6.11
CA ARG A 348 0.56 3.85 -4.83
C ARG A 348 -0.94 3.60 -4.98
N SER A 349 -1.55 4.12 -6.05
CA SER A 349 -2.95 3.95 -6.43
C SER A 349 -3.34 2.50 -6.58
N PHE A 350 -2.48 1.66 -7.17
CA PHE A 350 -2.74 0.23 -7.26
C PHE A 350 -3.01 -0.38 -5.87
N PHE A 351 -2.19 -0.08 -4.88
CA PHE A 351 -2.37 -0.58 -3.52
C PHE A 351 -3.53 0.10 -2.79
N ARG A 352 -3.72 1.42 -2.92
CA ARG A 352 -4.87 2.12 -2.32
C ARG A 352 -6.19 1.54 -2.80
N ASN A 353 -6.33 1.31 -4.11
CA ASN A 353 -7.51 0.69 -4.69
C ASN A 353 -7.72 -0.73 -4.15
N ALA A 354 -6.67 -1.55 -4.07
CA ALA A 354 -6.78 -2.89 -3.51
C ALA A 354 -7.14 -2.90 -2.01
N ILE A 355 -6.64 -1.94 -1.22
CA ILE A 355 -7.01 -1.77 0.19
C ILE A 355 -8.46 -1.31 0.30
N ASN A 356 -8.90 -0.36 -0.52
CA ASN A 356 -10.29 0.06 -0.60
C ASN A 356 -11.19 -1.14 -0.91
N GLU A 357 -10.85 -1.99 -1.88
CA GLU A 357 -11.63 -3.19 -2.21
C GLU A 357 -11.78 -4.13 -1.00
N GLU A 358 -10.70 -4.39 -0.27
CA GLU A 358 -10.75 -5.24 0.93
C GLU A 358 -11.56 -4.58 2.06
N ALA A 359 -11.43 -3.26 2.26
CA ALA A 359 -12.23 -2.52 3.22
C ALA A 359 -13.72 -2.53 2.86
N HIS A 360 -14.05 -2.35 1.58
CA HIS A 360 -15.43 -2.40 1.08
C HIS A 360 -16.09 -3.76 1.33
N LYS A 361 -15.35 -4.87 1.24
CA LYS A 361 -15.90 -6.21 1.55
C LYS A 361 -16.39 -6.33 3.00
N ILE A 362 -15.76 -5.61 3.93
CA ILE A 362 -16.14 -5.61 5.34
C ILE A 362 -17.20 -4.57 5.64
N LEU A 363 -17.08 -3.38 5.06
CA LEU A 363 -18.03 -2.29 5.28
C LEU A 363 -19.37 -2.55 4.57
N PHE A 364 -19.37 -3.26 3.42
CA PHE A 364 -20.54 -3.44 2.56
C PHE A 364 -20.62 -4.88 1.99
N PRO A 365 -20.78 -5.90 2.86
CA PRO A 365 -20.91 -7.27 2.40
C PRO A 365 -22.14 -7.41 1.50
N SER A 366 -21.99 -8.10 0.37
CA SER A 366 -23.05 -8.37 -0.66
C SER A 366 -23.32 -7.26 -1.67
N GLY A 367 -22.44 -6.26 -1.79
CA GLY A 367 -22.59 -5.22 -2.82
C GLY A 367 -23.80 -4.32 -2.60
N SER A 368 -24.24 -4.17 -1.35
CA SER A 368 -25.28 -3.21 -0.98
C SER A 368 -24.82 -1.81 -1.37
N SER A 369 -25.38 -1.27 -2.45
CA SER A 369 -24.98 0.01 -3.04
C SER A 369 -25.48 1.23 -2.27
N SER A 370 -25.99 1.05 -1.05
CA SER A 370 -26.75 2.07 -0.31
C SER A 370 -26.42 2.12 1.18
N ASP A 371 -25.15 2.00 1.54
CA ASP A 371 -24.74 2.09 2.94
C ASP A 371 -23.78 3.25 3.18
N PHE A 372 -23.95 3.85 4.35
CA PHE A 372 -23.22 5.00 4.82
C PHE A 372 -21.94 4.57 5.53
N VAL A 373 -20.98 5.49 5.59
CA VAL A 373 -19.84 5.38 6.51
C VAL A 373 -19.89 6.55 7.47
N THR A 374 -19.93 6.23 8.76
CA THR A 374 -19.82 7.21 9.84
C THR A 374 -18.42 7.19 10.42
N ARG A 375 -17.76 8.35 10.43
CA ARG A 375 -16.51 8.54 11.15
C ARG A 375 -16.78 8.82 12.63
N ILE A 376 -16.05 8.11 13.48
CA ILE A 376 -16.05 8.25 14.93
C ILE A 376 -14.60 8.40 15.37
N ASN A 377 -14.25 9.50 16.02
CA ASN A 377 -12.93 9.61 16.59
C ASN A 377 -12.82 8.74 17.84
N LEU A 378 -11.68 8.07 17.98
CA LEU A 378 -11.36 7.26 19.15
C LEU A 378 -10.35 7.97 20.08
N THR A 379 -9.90 9.16 19.67
CA THR A 379 -8.90 10.02 20.35
C THR A 379 -9.16 11.49 20.01
N ASP A 380 -8.48 12.42 20.69
CA ASP A 380 -8.68 13.88 20.56
C ASP A 380 -8.09 14.51 19.28
N SER A 381 -8.26 13.88 18.13
CA SER A 381 -7.69 14.34 16.87
C SER A 381 -8.68 14.13 15.72
N ASP A 382 -9.21 15.24 15.22
CA ASP A 382 -9.97 15.28 13.98
C ASP A 382 -9.07 15.04 12.76
N LEU A 383 -7.76 15.27 12.88
CA LEU A 383 -6.78 15.07 11.80
C LEU A 383 -5.42 14.75 12.41
N ILE A 384 -4.64 13.94 11.70
CA ILE A 384 -3.25 13.67 12.08
C ILE A 384 -2.44 14.98 11.98
N GLY A 385 -1.64 15.28 13.01
CA GLY A 385 -0.86 16.51 13.12
C GLY A 385 -1.53 17.65 13.90
N GLY A 386 -2.70 17.42 14.51
CA GLY A 386 -3.45 18.44 15.26
C GLY A 386 -2.64 19.18 16.35
N ASP A 387 -3.18 20.32 16.81
CA ASP A 387 -2.52 21.32 17.67
C ASP A 387 -1.97 20.82 19.03
N ASN A 388 -2.19 19.55 19.36
CA ASN A 388 -1.81 18.99 20.65
C ASN A 388 -0.43 18.34 20.63
N SER A 389 0.58 19.12 20.99
CA SER A 389 1.98 18.70 21.17
C SER A 389 2.26 17.56 22.19
N ARG A 390 1.21 16.97 22.81
CA ARG A 390 1.30 15.92 23.84
C ARG A 390 0.47 14.67 23.55
N GLN A 391 -0.30 14.62 22.47
CA GLN A 391 -1.02 13.42 22.04
C GLN A 391 -0.02 12.43 21.47
N GLU A 392 -0.11 11.13 21.82
CA GLU A 392 0.78 10.09 21.28
C GLU A 392 0.14 9.23 20.20
N MET A 393 -1.19 9.29 20.05
CA MET A 393 -1.96 8.46 19.12
C MET A 393 -3.16 9.25 18.61
N SER A 394 -3.37 9.26 17.30
CA SER A 394 -4.64 9.56 16.65
C SER A 394 -5.26 8.28 16.11
N ALA A 395 -6.51 8.03 16.47
CA ALA A 395 -7.27 6.91 15.99
C ALA A 395 -8.72 7.28 15.70
N ALA A 396 -9.28 6.67 14.67
CA ALA A 396 -10.67 6.81 14.29
C ALA A 396 -11.22 5.49 13.73
N ALA A 397 -12.51 5.31 13.93
CA ALA A 397 -13.31 4.24 13.35
C ALA A 397 -14.19 4.82 12.23
N PHE A 398 -14.27 4.08 11.12
CA PHE A 398 -15.15 4.32 9.99
C PHE A 398 -16.15 3.18 9.97
N ALA A 399 -17.32 3.42 10.56
CA ALA A 399 -18.33 2.41 10.84
C ALA A 399 -19.48 2.48 9.82
N SER A 400 -19.83 1.32 9.25
CA SER A 400 -21.05 1.11 8.48
C SER A 400 -22.02 0.24 9.27
N SER A 401 -23.17 -0.09 8.68
CA SER A 401 -24.14 -1.06 9.22
C SER A 401 -23.53 -2.45 9.51
N TYR A 402 -22.46 -2.84 8.82
CA TYR A 402 -21.93 -4.22 8.83
C TYR A 402 -20.53 -4.35 9.42
N GLY A 403 -19.70 -3.34 9.20
CA GLY A 403 -18.28 -3.43 9.49
C GLY A 403 -17.70 -2.11 9.94
N VAL A 404 -16.45 -2.17 10.40
CA VAL A 404 -15.70 -1.00 10.86
C VAL A 404 -14.27 -1.10 10.37
N LEU A 405 -13.77 -0.04 9.75
CA LEU A 405 -12.33 0.16 9.55
C LEU A 405 -11.81 1.04 10.68
N VAL A 406 -10.72 0.67 11.32
CA VAL A 406 -10.09 1.46 12.37
C VAL A 406 -8.65 1.75 11.98
N THR A 407 -8.25 3.01 12.10
CA THR A 407 -6.87 3.44 11.85
C THR A 407 -6.23 3.91 13.14
N TRP A 408 -4.97 3.54 13.36
CA TRP A 408 -4.15 4.01 14.47
C TRP A 408 -2.89 4.65 13.91
N HIS A 409 -2.62 5.87 14.37
CA HIS A 409 -1.50 6.67 13.93
C HIS A 409 -0.78 7.25 15.14
N LEU A 410 0.51 6.97 15.31
CA LEU A 410 1.29 7.54 16.40
C LEU A 410 1.49 9.05 16.16
N ILE A 411 1.29 9.88 17.16
CA ILE A 411 1.61 11.31 17.12
C ILE A 411 2.81 11.50 18.03
N GLY A 412 4.01 11.13 17.58
CA GLY A 412 5.23 11.32 18.36
C GLY A 412 5.83 12.69 18.07
N ARG A 413 6.27 13.45 19.09
CA ARG A 413 7.21 14.55 18.86
C ARG A 413 8.49 13.99 18.22
N MET A 414 8.82 14.45 17.01
CA MET A 414 10.22 14.76 16.69
C MET A 414 10.77 15.58 17.86
N ARG A 415 11.78 15.06 18.57
CA ARG A 415 12.63 15.91 19.40
C ARG A 415 13.45 16.76 18.42
N TYR A 416 12.98 17.95 18.10
CA TYR A 416 13.87 19.02 17.67
C TYR A 416 14.50 19.64 18.92
#